data_AF-A0A9D0Y1J6-F1
#
_entry.id   AF-A0A9D0Y1J6-F1
#
_cell.length_a   1.000
_cell.length_b   1.000
_cell.length_c   1.000
_cell.angle_alpha   90.00
_cell.angle_beta   90.00
_cell.angle_gamma   90.00
#
_symmetry.space_group_name_H-M   'P 1'
#
loop_
_entity.id
_entity.type
_entity.pdbx_description
1 polymer ?
#
loop_
_entity_poly.entity_id
_entity_poly.type
_entity_poly.pdbx_seq_one_letter_code
_entity_poly.pdbx_strand_id
1 'polypeptide(L)'
;MKKYGERKTGLIIFIVGLVIGVLIARIFKGFYWNELDLLNLSYFNLIVNMEIDYKLLRSYVLWKNFRNYFIIWGLSFTKIGITSIGLVLIFYGFKAGFLITVLIMGYKLKGISLLIGYTFPQFL
;
A
#
# COMPACT_ATOMS: atom_id res chain seq x y z
N MET A 1 -28.73 12.20 7.38
CA MET A 1 -28.19 10.87 7.71
C MET A 1 -27.45 10.14 6.57
N LYS A 2 -27.66 10.44 5.28
CA LYS A 2 -27.02 9.74 4.13
C LYS A 2 -25.46 9.80 4.09
N LYS A 3 -24.87 10.95 4.42
CA LYS A 3 -23.42 11.23 4.32
C LYS A 3 -22.53 10.41 5.28
N TYR A 4 -23.08 9.94 6.40
CA TYR A 4 -22.37 9.08 7.36
C TYR A 4 -22.40 7.60 6.97
N GLY A 5 -23.36 7.17 6.15
CA GLY A 5 -23.46 5.80 5.66
C GLY A 5 -22.35 5.49 4.65
N GLU A 6 -22.10 6.38 3.69
CA GLU A 6 -21.09 6.21 2.64
C GLU A 6 -19.67 6.04 3.19
N ARG A 7 -19.32 6.81 4.24
CA ARG A 7 -18.02 6.68 4.93
C ARG A 7 -17.86 5.32 5.62
N LYS A 8 -18.93 4.83 6.28
CA LYS A 8 -18.93 3.52 6.93
C LYS A 8 -18.82 2.40 5.90
N THR A 9 -19.52 2.50 4.78
CA THR A 9 -19.45 1.53 3.68
C THR A 9 -18.04 1.48 3.10
N GLY A 10 -17.39 2.62 2.85
CA GLY A 10 -16.01 2.65 2.36
C GLY A 10 -15.01 2.00 3.33
N LEU A 11 -15.17 2.25 4.64
CA LEU A 11 -14.36 1.60 5.67
C LEU A 11 -14.56 0.08 5.69
N ILE A 12 -15.80 -0.39 5.60
CA ILE A 12 -16.10 -1.83 5.56
C ILE A 12 -15.43 -2.47 4.34
N ILE A 13 -15.57 -1.87 3.15
CA ILE A 13 -14.97 -2.35 1.90
C ILE A 13 -13.43 -2.42 2.04
N PHE A 14 -12.82 -1.40 2.63
CA PHE A 14 -11.38 -1.39 2.89
C PHE A 14 -10.96 -2.50 3.87
N ILE A 15 -11.70 -2.68 4.97
CA ILE A 15 -11.43 -3.73 5.97
C ILE A 15 -11.55 -5.12 5.34
N VAL A 16 -12.54 -5.35 4.47
CA VAL A 16 -12.68 -6.60 3.72
C VAL A 16 -11.44 -6.86 2.87
N GLY A 17 -10.99 -5.85 2.11
CA GLY A 17 -9.74 -5.93 1.35
C GLY A 17 -8.54 -6.25 2.24
N LEU A 18 -8.44 -5.59 3.39
CA LEU A 18 -7.37 -5.79 4.37
C LEU A 18 -7.32 -7.23 4.87
N VAL A 19 -8.45 -7.79 5.30
CA VAL A 19 -8.54 -9.19 5.75
C VAL A 19 -8.14 -10.15 4.64
N ILE A 20 -8.60 -9.92 3.40
CA ILE A 20 -8.19 -10.72 2.24
C ILE A 20 -6.67 -10.66 2.03
N GLY A 21 -6.07 -9.46 2.16
CA GLY A 21 -4.62 -9.28 2.06
C GLY A 21 -3.83 -10.05 3.11
N VAL A 22 -4.31 -10.04 4.36
CA VAL A 22 -3.71 -10.81 5.48
C VAL A 22 -3.77 -12.31 5.20
N LEU A 23 -4.94 -12.81 4.77
CA LEU A 23 -5.14 -14.22 4.46
C LEU A 23 -4.22 -14.67 3.32
N ILE A 24 -4.18 -13.92 2.22
CA ILE A 24 -3.37 -14.24 1.06
C ILE A 24 -1.88 -14.23 1.41
N ALA A 25 -1.40 -13.23 2.16
CA ALA A 25 -0.01 -13.20 2.62
C ALA A 25 0.34 -14.48 3.37
N ARG A 26 -0.51 -14.92 4.30
CA ARG A 26 -0.18 -16.12 5.09
C ARG A 26 -0.27 -17.42 4.30
N ILE A 27 -1.31 -17.58 3.47
CA ILE A 27 -1.57 -18.82 2.71
C ILE A 27 -0.54 -18.99 1.58
N PHE A 28 -0.27 -17.92 0.83
CA PHE A 28 0.61 -17.97 -0.34
C PHE A 28 2.07 -17.69 0.00
N LYS A 29 2.43 -17.67 1.30
CA LYS A 29 3.80 -17.44 1.77
C LYS A 29 4.81 -18.24 0.96
N GLY A 30 4.59 -19.54 0.77
CA GLY A 30 5.52 -20.42 0.05
C GLY A 30 5.86 -19.99 -1.38
N PHE A 31 5.00 -19.23 -2.06
CA PHE A 31 5.21 -18.80 -3.44
C PHE A 31 6.08 -17.55 -3.56
N TYR A 32 5.98 -16.62 -2.61
CA TYR A 32 6.64 -15.33 -2.72
C TYR A 32 7.77 -15.15 -1.70
N TRP A 33 7.83 -15.97 -0.66
CA TRP A 33 8.75 -15.75 0.48
C TRP A 33 10.22 -15.85 0.10
N ASN A 34 10.57 -16.73 -0.84
CA ASN A 34 11.94 -16.90 -1.31
C ASN A 34 12.36 -15.78 -2.29
N GLU A 35 11.38 -15.14 -2.93
CA GLU A 35 11.58 -14.02 -3.86
C GLU A 35 11.49 -12.65 -3.16
N LEU A 36 11.13 -12.62 -1.87
CA LEU A 36 11.07 -11.39 -1.08
C LEU A 36 12.47 -10.97 -0.63
N ASP A 37 13.20 -10.50 -1.62
CA ASP A 37 14.52 -9.90 -1.54
C ASP A 37 14.56 -8.64 -0.63
N LEU A 38 13.40 -8.02 -0.36
CA LEU A 38 13.20 -6.95 0.64
C LEU A 38 13.56 -7.37 2.08
N LEU A 39 13.72 -8.68 2.34
CA LEU A 39 14.18 -9.23 3.62
C LEU A 39 15.68 -9.54 3.63
N ASN A 40 16.35 -9.39 2.49
CA ASN A 40 17.74 -9.75 2.31
C ASN A 40 18.65 -8.58 2.72
N LEU A 41 19.72 -8.88 3.47
CA LEU A 41 20.71 -7.91 3.93
C LEU A 41 21.39 -7.17 2.75
N SER A 42 21.48 -7.83 1.59
CA SER A 42 22.00 -7.25 0.35
C SER A 42 21.20 -6.03 -0.13
N TYR A 43 19.87 -6.02 0.05
CA TYR A 43 19.02 -4.90 -0.37
C TYR A 43 19.21 -3.68 0.51
N PHE A 44 19.35 -3.87 1.83
CA PHE A 44 19.68 -2.75 2.72
C PHE A 44 21.03 -2.14 2.38
N ASN A 45 22.03 -2.99 2.13
CA ASN A 45 23.36 -2.52 1.74
C ASN A 45 23.32 -1.79 0.39
N LEU A 46 22.51 -2.24 -0.57
CA LEU A 46 22.28 -1.51 -1.82
C LEU A 46 21.64 -0.15 -1.56
N ILE A 47 20.58 -0.06 -0.75
CA ILE A 47 19.88 1.21 -0.46
C ILE A 47 20.82 2.21 0.24
N VAL A 48 21.62 1.75 1.20
CA VAL A 48 22.56 2.63 1.95
C VAL A 48 23.66 3.17 1.05
N ASN A 49 24.13 2.37 0.08
CA ASN A 49 25.24 2.75 -0.79
C ASN A 49 24.79 3.35 -2.13
N MET A 50 23.49 3.46 -2.39
CA MET A 50 22.96 4.04 -3.62
C MET A 50 22.97 5.56 -3.52
N GLU A 51 23.61 6.23 -4.48
CA GLU A 51 23.43 7.68 -4.66
C GLU A 51 22.02 7.95 -5.18
N ILE A 52 21.15 8.47 -4.32
CA ILE A 52 19.76 8.79 -4.66
C ILE A 52 19.68 10.24 -5.11
N ASP A 53 19.32 10.48 -6.37
CA ASP A 53 18.88 11.81 -6.82
C ASP A 53 17.49 12.11 -6.23
N TYR A 54 17.48 12.77 -5.08
CA TYR A 54 16.27 13.14 -4.34
C TYR A 54 15.35 14.06 -5.14
N LYS A 55 15.88 14.88 -6.05
CA LYS A 55 15.06 15.81 -6.86
C LYS A 55 14.25 15.05 -7.89
N LEU A 56 14.90 14.11 -8.58
CA LEU A 56 14.25 13.24 -9.56
C LEU A 56 13.24 12.32 -8.86
N LEU A 57 13.64 11.68 -7.76
CA LEU A 57 12.77 10.81 -6.97
C LEU A 57 11.52 11.53 -6.48
N ARG A 58 11.67 12.74 -5.92
CA ARG A 58 10.53 13.54 -5.46
C ARG A 58 9.58 13.90 -6.60
N SER A 59 10.11 14.38 -7.73
CA SER A 59 9.28 14.73 -8.89
C SER A 59 8.51 13.52 -9.41
N TYR A 60 9.17 12.36 -9.49
CA TYR A 60 8.57 11.11 -9.92
C TYR A 60 7.44 10.67 -8.98
N VAL A 61 7.67 10.69 -7.66
CA VAL A 61 6.67 10.29 -6.66
C VAL A 61 5.47 11.24 -6.68
N LEU A 62 5.70 12.55 -6.76
CA LEU A 62 4.63 13.55 -6.87
C LEU A 62 3.79 13.31 -8.12
N TRP A 63 4.43 13.19 -9.29
CA TRP A 63 3.72 12.96 -10.56
C TRP A 63 2.91 11.67 -10.55
N LYS A 64 3.46 10.58 -9.99
CA LYS A 64 2.77 9.30 -9.85
C LYS A 64 1.51 9.41 -8.99
N ASN A 65 1.59 10.13 -7.86
CA ASN A 65 0.43 10.34 -6.99
C ASN A 65 -0.62 11.25 -7.64
N PHE A 66 -0.20 12.35 -8.27
CA PHE A 66 -1.11 13.24 -9.00
C PHE A 66 -1.85 12.51 -10.13
N ARG A 67 -1.14 11.67 -10.90
CA ARG A 67 -1.76 10.89 -11.98
C ARG A 67 -2.87 9.97 -11.44
N ASN A 68 -2.60 9.23 -10.37
CA ASN A 68 -3.60 8.36 -9.75
C ASN A 68 -4.78 9.15 -9.20
N TYR A 69 -4.52 10.32 -8.61
CA TYR A 69 -5.57 11.22 -8.13
C TYR A 69 -6.49 11.68 -9.27
N PHE A 70 -5.94 12.15 -10.39
CA PHE A 70 -6.75 12.60 -11.54
C PHE A 70 -7.58 11.48 -12.17
N ILE A 71 -7.05 10.25 -12.22
CA ILE A 71 -7.81 9.09 -12.73
C ILE A 71 -9.02 8.80 -11.82
N ILE A 72 -8.81 8.76 -10.51
CA ILE A 72 -9.90 8.52 -9.54
C ILE A 72 -10.90 9.67 -9.55
N TRP A 73 -10.41 10.91 -9.63
CA TRP A 73 -11.24 12.11 -9.71
C TRP A 73 -12.09 12.12 -10.98
N GLY A 74 -11.52 11.79 -12.14
CA GLY A 74 -12.27 11.66 -13.40
C GLY A 74 -13.33 10.55 -13.36
N LEU A 75 -12.99 9.38 -12.80
CA LEU A 75 -13.93 8.27 -12.64
C LEU A 75 -15.11 8.62 -11.74
N SER A 76 -14.90 9.48 -10.74
CA SER A 76 -15.93 9.91 -9.79
C SER A 76 -17.11 10.64 -10.44
N PHE A 77 -16.94 11.23 -11.63
CA PHE A 77 -18.02 11.89 -12.37
C PHE A 77 -18.90 10.91 -13.17
N THR A 78 -18.51 9.65 -13.28
CA THR A 78 -19.22 8.64 -14.07
C THR A 78 -20.07 7.72 -13.18
N LYS A 79 -21.17 7.17 -13.72
CA LYS A 79 -21.97 6.14 -13.00
C LYS A 79 -21.16 4.88 -12.65
N ILE A 80 -20.08 4.60 -13.40
CA ILE A 80 -19.12 3.51 -13.16
C ILE A 80 -18.12 3.87 -12.04
N GLY A 81 -18.06 5.14 -11.65
CA GLY A 81 -17.18 5.68 -10.61
C GLY A 81 -17.35 4.98 -9.26
N ILE A 82 -18.59 4.73 -8.84
CA ILE A 82 -18.84 4.11 -7.53
C ILE A 82 -18.28 2.67 -7.47
N THR A 83 -18.51 1.87 -8.50
CA THR A 83 -17.99 0.49 -8.56
C THR A 83 -16.47 0.47 -8.65
N SER A 84 -15.89 1.35 -9.46
CA SER A 84 -14.43 1.44 -9.61
C SER A 84 -13.75 1.94 -8.33
N ILE A 85 -14.31 2.91 -7.62
CA ILE A 85 -13.82 3.37 -6.30
C ILE A 85 -13.90 2.23 -5.28
N GLY A 86 -14.97 1.44 -5.29
CA GLY A 86 -15.09 0.24 -4.45
C GLY A 86 -13.96 -0.76 -4.69
N LEU A 87 -13.69 -1.11 -5.94
CA LEU A 87 -12.58 -2.01 -6.31
C LEU A 87 -11.21 -1.45 -5.90
N VAL A 88 -11.00 -0.15 -6.10
CA VAL A 88 -9.77 0.54 -5.69
C VAL A 88 -9.59 0.48 -4.17
N LEU A 89 -10.66 0.69 -3.39
CA LEU A 89 -10.64 0.56 -1.93
C LEU A 89 -10.30 -0.86 -1.47
N ILE A 90 -10.89 -1.88 -2.09
CA ILE A 90 -10.56 -3.29 -1.82
C ILE A 90 -9.07 -3.53 -2.11
N PHE A 91 -8.58 -3.04 -3.24
CA PHE A 91 -7.19 -3.23 -3.64
C PHE A 91 -6.20 -2.52 -2.72
N TYR A 92 -6.52 -1.30 -2.25
CA TYR A 92 -5.71 -0.61 -1.25
C TYR A 92 -5.75 -1.32 0.10
N GLY A 93 -6.92 -1.80 0.53
CA GLY A 93 -7.05 -2.64 1.72
C GLY A 93 -6.17 -3.89 1.61
N PHE A 94 -6.28 -4.60 0.49
CA PHE A 94 -5.47 -5.79 0.19
C PHE A 94 -3.97 -5.50 0.28
N LYS A 95 -3.48 -4.44 -0.39
CA LYS A 95 -2.07 -4.05 -0.32
C LYS A 95 -1.61 -3.76 1.11
N ALA A 96 -2.40 -3.03 1.88
CA ALA A 96 -2.08 -2.70 3.26
C ALA A 96 -2.02 -3.97 4.13
N GLY A 97 -3.06 -4.80 4.09
CA GLY A 97 -3.12 -6.04 4.86
C GLY A 97 -2.01 -7.02 4.49
N PHE A 98 -1.71 -7.15 3.18
CA PHE A 98 -0.62 -7.98 2.68
C PHE A 98 0.74 -7.48 3.19
N LEU A 99 1.04 -6.19 3.01
CA LEU A 99 2.32 -5.59 3.39
C LEU A 99 2.55 -5.66 4.90
N ILE A 100 1.54 -5.35 5.72
CA ILE A 100 1.60 -5.48 7.18
C ILE A 100 1.94 -6.92 7.58
N THR A 101 1.24 -7.88 6.97
CA THR A 101 1.42 -9.30 7.32
C THR A 101 2.81 -9.80 6.91
N VAL A 102 3.29 -9.43 5.72
CA VAL A 102 4.65 -9.78 5.25
C VAL A 102 5.72 -9.22 6.18
N LEU A 103 5.62 -7.94 6.55
CA LEU A 103 6.60 -7.30 7.43
C LEU A 103 6.61 -7.91 8.84
N ILE A 104 5.43 -8.22 9.39
CA ILE A 104 5.34 -8.89 10.69
C ILE A 104 5.91 -10.32 10.60
N MET A 105 5.64 -11.05 9.52
CA MET A 105 6.21 -12.39 9.34
C MET A 105 7.74 -12.37 9.19
N GLY A 106 8.30 -11.34 8.54
CA GLY A 106 9.73 -11.25 8.22
C GLY A 106 10.56 -10.68 9.37
N TYR A 107 10.08 -9.58 9.96
CA TYR A 107 10.80 -8.80 10.97
C TYR A 107 10.17 -8.86 12.37
N LYS A 108 9.11 -9.66 12.57
CA LYS A 108 8.35 -9.71 13.83
C LYS A 108 7.85 -8.31 14.22
N LEU A 109 7.85 -7.97 15.51
CA LEU A 109 7.47 -6.65 16.02
C LEU A 109 8.31 -5.50 15.44
N LYS A 110 9.56 -5.76 15.01
CA LYS A 110 10.40 -4.72 14.37
C LYS A 110 9.86 -4.28 13.00
N GLY A 111 9.05 -5.12 12.35
CA GLY A 111 8.35 -4.76 11.10
C GLY A 111 7.37 -3.59 11.28
N ILE A 112 6.87 -3.38 12.49
CA ILE A 112 6.00 -2.24 12.81
C ILE A 112 6.79 -0.93 12.75
N SER A 113 8.06 -0.93 13.16
CA SER A 113 8.95 0.23 13.02
C SER A 113 9.17 0.60 11.55
N LEU A 114 9.28 -0.39 10.67
CA LEU A 114 9.39 -0.18 9.21
C LEU A 114 8.09 0.40 8.62
N LEU A 115 6.92 -0.07 9.07
CA LEU A 115 5.63 0.50 8.69
C LEU A 115 5.49 1.96 9.11
N ILE A 116 5.91 2.29 10.32
CA ILE A 116 5.89 3.67 10.83
C ILE A 116 6.84 4.52 10.00
N GLY A 117 8.06 4.04 9.75
CA GLY A 117 9.03 4.72 8.89
C GLY A 117 8.54 4.92 7.45
N TYR A 118 7.82 3.96 6.89
CA TYR A 118 7.22 4.05 5.55
C TYR A 118 6.05 5.03 5.49
N THR A 119 5.24 5.10 6.56
CA THR A 119 4.08 6.01 6.64
C THR A 119 4.52 7.44 6.90
N PHE A 120 5.66 7.61 7.58
CA PHE A 120 6.24 8.92 7.81
C PHE A 120 6.65 9.53 6.46
N PRO A 121 6.34 10.80 6.18
CA PRO A 121 6.84 11.46 5.00
C PRO A 121 8.37 11.52 5.11
N GLN A 122 9.07 10.60 4.44
CA GLN A 122 10.53 10.52 4.48
C GLN A 122 11.22 11.69 3.76
N PHE A 123 10.46 12.65 3.23
CA PHE A 123 10.97 13.85 2.59
C PHE A 123 10.03 15.04 2.83
N LEU A 124 10.38 15.84 3.84
CA LEU A 124 10.28 17.29 3.76
C LEU A 124 11.71 17.81 3.59
#